data_AF-A0AAT9HT76-F1
#
_entry.id   AF-A0AAT9HT76-F1
#
_cell.length_a   1.000
_cell.length_b   1.000
_cell.length_c   1.000
_cell.angle_alpha   90.00
_cell.angle_beta   90.00
_cell.angle_gamma   90.00
#
_symmetry.space_group_name_H-M   'P 1'
#
loop_
_entity.id
_entity.type
_entity.pdbx_description
1 polymer ?
#
loop_
_entity_poly.entity_id
_entity_poly.type
_entity_poly.pdbx_seq_one_letter_code
_entity_poly.pdbx_strand_id
1 'polypeptide(L)'
;MDWRLDTPAQAAEVMRAQDAVGGPESALIVAHPVPEEEQLDPGLHARVLDEALRACEAEGVTGQAVTPFLLDHLVRGTDGASLAANLAAVRGNVRLAARIAASWAGGA
;
A
#
# COMPACT_ATOMS: atom_id res chain seq x y z
N MET A 1 -5.38 5.90 -11.52
CA MET A 1 -5.51 4.49 -11.91
C MET A 1 -6.71 4.43 -12.83
N ASP A 2 -6.54 3.95 -14.06
CA ASP A 2 -7.62 3.97 -15.07
C ASP A 2 -8.54 2.74 -14.99
N TRP A 3 -8.17 1.77 -14.14
CA TRP A 3 -8.87 0.50 -13.96
C TRP A 3 -9.27 0.37 -12.49
N ARG A 4 -10.49 -0.11 -12.26
CA ARG A 4 -11.07 -0.31 -10.94
C ARG A 4 -11.81 -1.64 -10.93
N LEU A 5 -11.62 -2.40 -9.85
CA LEU A 5 -12.34 -3.63 -9.58
C LEU A 5 -13.25 -3.38 -8.36
N ASP A 6 -14.49 -3.81 -8.46
CA ASP A 6 -15.52 -3.67 -7.42
C ASP A 6 -15.51 -4.83 -6.44
N THR A 7 -15.05 -6.02 -6.88
CA THR A 7 -15.12 -7.23 -6.06
C THR A 7 -13.82 -8.05 -6.07
N PRO A 8 -13.56 -8.83 -4.99
CA PRO A 8 -12.43 -9.77 -4.97
C PRO A 8 -12.49 -10.82 -6.08
N ALA A 9 -13.69 -11.21 -6.52
CA ALA A 9 -13.88 -12.18 -7.59
C ALA A 9 -13.37 -11.66 -8.94
N GLN A 10 -13.57 -10.36 -9.23
CA GLN A 10 -13.02 -9.74 -10.44
C GLN A 10 -11.49 -9.75 -10.45
N ALA A 11 -10.83 -9.57 -9.30
CA ALA A 11 -9.37 -9.71 -9.23
C ALA A 11 -8.92 -11.14 -9.56
N ALA A 12 -9.62 -12.15 -9.04
CA ALA A 12 -9.35 -13.55 -9.38
C ALA A 12 -9.62 -13.86 -10.86
N GLU A 13 -10.65 -13.26 -11.47
CA GLU A 13 -10.92 -13.38 -12.91
C GLU A 13 -9.81 -12.76 -13.77
N VAL A 14 -9.30 -11.58 -13.39
CA VAL A 14 -8.14 -10.95 -14.07
C VAL A 14 -6.91 -11.84 -13.97
N MET A 15 -6.64 -12.42 -12.80
CA MET A 15 -5.55 -13.38 -12.63
C MET A 15 -5.72 -14.61 -13.52
N ARG A 16 -6.94 -15.17 -13.63
CA ARG A 16 -7.21 -16.34 -14.49
C ARG A 16 -7.03 -16.00 -15.97
N ALA A 17 -7.49 -14.81 -16.37
CA ALA A 17 -7.31 -14.32 -17.72
C ALA A 17 -5.83 -14.12 -18.06
N GLN A 18 -5.05 -13.57 -17.13
CA GLN A 18 -3.59 -13.43 -17.28
C GLN A 18 -2.94 -14.79 -17.57
N ASP A 19 -3.25 -15.81 -16.76
CA ASP A 19 -2.70 -17.16 -16.92
C ASP A 19 -3.14 -17.81 -18.25
N ALA A 20 -4.40 -17.62 -18.64
CA ALA A 20 -4.95 -18.18 -19.88
C ALA A 20 -4.36 -17.56 -21.14
N VAL A 21 -3.92 -16.30 -21.10
CA VAL A 21 -3.23 -15.64 -22.23
C VAL A 21 -1.84 -16.25 -22.47
N GLY A 22 -1.23 -16.89 -21.46
CA GLY A 22 0.07 -17.57 -21.59
C GLY A 22 1.24 -16.61 -21.88
N GLY A 23 1.13 -15.37 -21.39
CA GLY A 23 2.17 -14.35 -21.50
C GLY A 23 3.38 -14.61 -20.58
N PRO A 24 4.37 -13.70 -20.57
CA PRO A 24 5.45 -13.75 -19.60
C PRO A 24 4.91 -13.68 -18.17
N GLU A 25 5.64 -14.25 -17.21
CA GLU A 25 5.30 -14.14 -15.80
C GLU A 25 5.16 -12.68 -15.39
N SER A 26 4.00 -12.33 -14.83
CA SER A 26 3.67 -10.99 -14.38
C SER A 26 2.92 -11.00 -13.05
N ALA A 27 2.96 -9.88 -12.36
CA ALA A 27 2.23 -9.66 -11.11
C ALA A 27 1.08 -8.67 -11.32
N LEU A 28 -0.06 -8.94 -10.67
CA LEU A 28 -1.14 -7.98 -10.53
C LEU A 28 -0.97 -7.17 -9.25
N ILE A 29 -0.76 -5.85 -9.37
CA ILE A 29 -0.72 -4.94 -8.22
C ILE A 29 -2.14 -4.43 -7.94
N VAL A 30 -2.68 -4.79 -6.78
CA VAL A 30 -4.00 -4.33 -6.34
C VAL A 30 -3.82 -3.24 -5.28
N ALA A 31 -4.15 -2.00 -5.62
CA ALA A 31 -4.13 -0.88 -4.69
C ALA A 31 -5.47 -0.80 -3.94
N HIS A 32 -5.43 -0.88 -2.61
CA HIS A 32 -6.60 -0.77 -1.75
C HIS A 32 -6.44 0.44 -0.82
N PRO A 33 -7.24 1.50 -1.02
CA PRO A 33 -7.14 2.71 -0.19
C PRO A 33 -7.59 2.45 1.24
N VAL A 34 -6.96 3.15 2.18
CA VAL A 34 -7.40 3.21 3.58
C VAL A 34 -8.76 3.94 3.65
N PRO A 35 -9.72 3.51 4.49
CA PRO A 35 -10.95 4.26 4.75
C PRO A 35 -10.64 5.72 5.14
N GLU A 36 -11.44 6.68 4.66
CA GLU A 36 -11.17 8.12 4.85
C GLU A 36 -11.00 8.50 6.33
N GLU A 37 -11.80 7.89 7.20
CA GLU A 37 -11.77 8.09 8.65
C GLU A 37 -10.50 7.55 9.34
N GLU A 38 -9.78 6.64 8.68
CA GLU A 38 -8.52 6.04 9.16
C GLU A 38 -7.29 6.63 8.44
N GLN A 39 -7.49 7.58 7.51
CA GLN A 39 -6.40 8.24 6.80
C GLN A 39 -5.69 9.26 7.69
N LEU A 40 -4.39 9.41 7.45
CA LEU A 40 -3.62 10.52 8.01
C LEU A 40 -4.03 11.82 7.32
N ASP A 41 -4.09 12.92 8.09
CA ASP A 41 -4.34 14.25 7.54
C ASP A 41 -3.36 14.56 6.38
N PRO A 42 -3.85 14.86 5.16
CA PRO A 42 -2.98 15.07 4.01
C PRO A 42 -2.00 16.23 4.19
N GLY A 43 -2.41 17.30 4.88
CA GLY A 43 -1.57 18.46 5.15
C GLY A 43 -0.42 18.13 6.10
N LEU A 44 -0.71 17.39 7.18
CA LEU A 44 0.27 16.89 8.13
C LEU A 44 1.24 15.91 7.44
N HIS A 45 0.73 14.95 6.67
CA HIS A 45 1.56 14.00 5.93
C HIS A 45 2.54 14.71 5.00
N ALA A 46 2.05 15.66 4.19
CA ALA A 46 2.89 16.38 3.24
C ALA A 46 4.00 17.18 3.93
N ARG A 47 3.70 17.86 5.04
CA ARG A 47 4.71 18.62 5.80
C ARG A 47 5.78 17.71 6.41
N VAL A 48 5.38 16.67 7.13
CA VAL A 48 6.34 15.78 7.82
C VAL A 48 7.18 14.99 6.83
N LEU A 49 6.62 14.62 5.67
CA LEU A 49 7.38 13.96 4.61
C LEU A 49 8.45 14.88 4.01
N ASP A 50 8.12 16.15 3.74
CA ASP A 50 9.07 17.15 3.23
C ASP A 50 10.20 17.43 4.25
N GLU A 51 9.86 17.53 5.54
CA GLU A 51 10.83 17.63 6.63
C GLU A 51 11.75 16.40 6.69
N ALA A 52 11.18 15.19 6.61
CA ALA A 52 11.92 13.94 6.61
C ALA A 52 12.87 13.80 5.42
N LEU A 53 12.44 14.21 4.23
CA LEU A 53 13.28 14.17 3.02
C LEU A 53 14.47 15.13 3.13
N ARG A 54 14.25 16.36 3.62
CA ARG A 54 15.34 17.31 3.87
C ARG A 54 16.34 16.79 4.91
N ALA A 55 15.84 16.17 5.99
CA ALA A 55 16.70 15.56 7.00
C ALA A 55 17.51 14.39 6.42
N CYS A 56 16.87 13.54 5.61
CA CYS A 56 17.51 12.41 4.94
C CYS A 56 18.67 12.87 4.04
N GLU A 57 18.47 13.96 3.28
CA GLU A 57 19.50 14.57 2.45
C GLU A 57 20.64 15.19 3.28
N ALA A 58 20.29 15.97 4.32
CA ALA A 58 21.26 16.64 5.18
C ALA A 58 22.17 15.66 5.94
N GLU A 59 21.62 14.50 6.33
CA GLU A 59 22.34 13.43 7.02
C GLU A 59 23.04 12.46 6.05
N GLY A 60 22.87 12.63 4.73
CA GLY A 60 23.50 11.78 3.71
C GLY A 60 23.00 10.34 3.72
N VAL A 61 21.77 10.08 4.18
CA VAL A 61 21.18 8.76 4.25
C VAL A 61 20.82 8.30 2.82
N THR A 62 21.31 7.13 2.42
CA THR A 62 21.17 6.63 1.04
C THR A 62 20.88 5.13 0.98
N GLY A 63 20.43 4.67 -0.19
CA GLY A 63 20.14 3.26 -0.45
C GLY A 63 19.04 2.71 0.45
N GLN A 64 19.23 1.48 0.94
CA GLN A 64 18.26 0.79 1.79
C GLN A 64 17.95 1.48 3.13
N ALA A 65 18.78 2.45 3.55
CA ALA A 65 18.58 3.19 4.79
C ALA A 65 17.53 4.30 4.69
N VAL A 66 17.16 4.72 3.47
CA VAL A 66 16.21 5.83 3.26
C VAL A 66 14.82 5.49 3.81
N THR A 67 14.25 4.34 3.43
CA THR A 67 12.89 3.96 3.86
C THR A 67 12.74 3.87 5.39
N PRO A 68 13.59 3.14 6.14
CA PRO A 68 13.46 3.10 7.60
C PRO A 68 13.66 4.48 8.25
N PHE A 69 14.53 5.33 7.70
CA PHE A 69 14.71 6.71 8.16
C PHE A 69 13.44 7.55 7.99
N LEU A 70 12.87 7.55 6.79
CA LEU A 70 11.65 8.33 6.50
C LEU A 70 10.45 7.85 7.32
N LEU A 71 10.31 6.54 7.50
CA LEU A 71 9.21 5.97 8.30
C LEU A 71 9.34 6.34 9.78
N ASP A 72 10.54 6.28 10.38
CA ASP A 72 10.74 6.73 11.76
C ASP A 72 10.42 8.22 11.93
N HIS A 73 10.84 9.05 10.97
CA HIS A 73 10.55 10.48 10.96
C HIS A 73 9.04 10.76 10.86
N LEU A 74 8.34 10.04 9.97
CA LEU A 74 6.88 10.13 9.84
C LEU A 74 6.16 9.70 11.12
N VAL A 75 6.65 8.68 11.84
CA VAL A 75 6.03 8.26 13.11
C VAL A 75 6.21 9.36 14.16
N ARG A 76 7.42 9.91 14.31
CA ARG A 76 7.69 10.96 15.30
C ARG A 76 6.99 12.27 14.98
N GLY A 77 7.06 12.74 13.74
CA GLY A 77 6.48 14.02 13.31
C GLY A 77 4.95 14.03 13.25
N THR A 78 4.31 12.87 13.35
CA THR A 78 2.84 12.75 13.40
C THR A 78 2.32 12.24 14.75
N ASP A 79 3.18 12.16 15.77
CA ASP A 79 2.85 11.61 17.09
C ASP A 79 2.18 10.22 17.01
N GLY A 80 2.70 9.37 16.12
CA GLY A 80 2.20 8.02 15.88
C GLY A 80 1.00 7.89 14.95
N ALA A 81 0.38 8.99 14.47
CA ALA A 81 -0.78 8.92 13.58
C ALA A 81 -0.46 8.24 12.24
N SER A 82 0.75 8.42 11.70
CA SER A 82 1.19 7.72 10.47
C SER A 82 1.29 6.20 10.68
N LEU A 83 1.73 5.74 11.87
CA LEU A 83 1.76 4.33 12.21
C LEU A 83 0.34 3.75 12.32
N ALA A 84 -0.60 4.49 12.91
CA ALA A 84 -1.99 4.08 13.00
C ALA A 84 -2.62 3.91 11.62
N ALA A 85 -2.44 4.88 10.71
CA ALA A 85 -2.90 4.80 9.32
C ALA A 85 -2.21 3.65 8.55
N ASN A 86 -0.92 3.41 8.76
CA ASN A 86 -0.21 2.28 8.15
C ASN A 86 -0.80 0.94 8.61
N LEU A 87 -1.06 0.78 9.91
CA LEU A 87 -1.68 -0.42 10.45
C LEU A 87 -3.10 -0.63 9.91
N ALA A 88 -3.88 0.44 9.71
CA ALA A 88 -5.18 0.37 9.04
C ALA A 88 -5.04 -0.16 7.61
N ALA A 89 -4.09 0.39 6.83
CA ALA A 89 -3.78 -0.06 5.48
C ALA A 89 -3.41 -1.55 5.44
N VAL A 90 -2.49 -1.99 6.30
CA VAL A 90 -2.07 -3.40 6.37
C VAL A 90 -3.25 -4.31 6.69
N ARG A 91 -4.09 -3.95 7.67
CA ARG A 91 -5.28 -4.74 8.00
C ARG A 91 -6.27 -4.81 6.85
N GLY A 92 -6.51 -3.70 6.16
CA GLY A 92 -7.35 -3.65 4.95
C GLY A 92 -6.81 -4.56 3.85
N ASN A 93 -5.52 -4.43 3.54
CA ASN A 93 -4.83 -5.22 2.52
C ASN A 93 -4.89 -6.72 2.82
N VAL A 94 -4.63 -7.12 4.07
CA VAL A 94 -4.71 -8.54 4.48
C VAL A 94 -6.13 -9.09 4.31
N ARG A 95 -7.15 -8.34 4.71
CA ARG A 95 -8.56 -8.77 4.54
C ARG A 95 -8.93 -8.90 3.07
N LEU A 96 -8.57 -7.92 2.24
CA LEU A 96 -8.83 -7.97 0.80
C LEU A 96 -8.09 -9.14 0.14
N ALA A 97 -6.80 -9.28 0.41
CA ALA A 97 -5.97 -10.36 -0.13
C ALA A 97 -6.53 -11.75 0.22
N ALA A 98 -6.96 -11.95 1.48
CA ALA A 98 -7.59 -13.20 1.90
C ALA A 98 -8.88 -13.51 1.10
N ARG A 99 -9.71 -12.49 0.82
CA ARG A 99 -10.93 -12.65 0.02
C ARG A 99 -10.64 -12.92 -1.46
N ILE A 100 -9.60 -12.30 -2.02
CA ILE A 100 -9.13 -12.59 -3.39
C ILE A 100 -8.64 -14.04 -3.45
N ALA A 101 -7.79 -14.46 -2.51
CA ALA A 101 -7.29 -15.83 -2.44
C ALA A 101 -8.40 -16.87 -2.29
N ALA A 102 -9.42 -16.60 -1.47
CA ALA A 102 -10.59 -17.47 -1.36
C ALA A 102 -11.40 -17.55 -2.67
N SER A 103 -11.57 -16.41 -3.36
CA SER A 103 -12.28 -16.37 -4.66
C SER A 103 -11.50 -17.09 -5.76
N TRP A 104 -10.16 -17.03 -5.70
CA TRP A 104 -9.26 -17.79 -6.56
C TRP A 104 -9.39 -19.30 -6.33
N ALA A 105 -9.26 -19.75 -5.08
CA ALA A 105 -9.29 -21.17 -4.73
C ALA A 105 -10.68 -21.81 -4.89
N GLY A 106 -11.76 -21.05 -4.70
CA GLY A 106 -13.14 -21.53 -4.80
C GLY A 106 -13.68 -21.67 -6.23
N GLY A 107 -12.94 -21.21 -7.23
CA GLY A 107 -13.28 -21.42 -8.64
C GLY A 107 -12.59 -22.66 -9.20
N ALA A 108 -13.14 -23.83 -8.89
CA ALA A 108 -12.93 -25.07 -9.64
C ALA A 108 -14.09 -25.27 -10.61
#